data_AF-A0A6H9YQ76-F1
#
_entry.id   AF-A0A6H9YQ76-F1
#
_cell.length_a   1.000
_cell.length_b   1.000
_cell.length_c   1.000
_cell.angle_alpha   90.00
_cell.angle_beta   90.00
_cell.angle_gamma   90.00
#
_symmetry.space_group_name_H-M   'P 1'
#
loop_
_entity.id
_entity.type
_entity.pdbx_description
1 polymer ?
#
loop_
_entity_poly.entity_id
_entity_poly.type
_entity_poly.pdbx_seq_one_letter_code
_entity_poly.pdbx_strand_id
1 'polypeptide(L)'
;MTDPFAAVARLNPPLAGDGIHVFVSGASTITAMRLVSREEAEGVRTELDALVADFRRLAQRLASDEPGAAVWHADPHGEHCRYENVVTGVVVEVNVEQPDALDPYFLLEFAETSGGYPGVSAACIHGYHDMCRLLEVAGHWGLTP
;
A
#
# COMPACT_ATOMS: atom_id res chain seq x y z
N MET A 1 -13.97 29.10 -12.61
CA MET A 1 -13.16 27.85 -12.56
C MET A 1 -13.88 26.94 -11.58
N THR A 2 -14.30 25.75 -12.02
CA THR A 2 -15.03 24.82 -11.13
C THR A 2 -14.04 24.24 -10.12
N ASP A 3 -14.39 24.30 -8.83
CA ASP A 3 -13.59 23.68 -7.77
C ASP A 3 -13.48 22.16 -8.02
N PRO A 4 -12.25 21.60 -8.16
CA PRO A 4 -12.07 20.18 -8.41
C PRO A 4 -12.63 19.30 -7.28
N PHE A 5 -12.63 19.77 -6.03
CA PHE A 5 -13.21 19.02 -4.91
C PHE A 5 -14.74 18.94 -5.01
N ALA A 6 -15.40 20.07 -5.32
CA ALA A 6 -16.82 20.09 -5.61
C ALA A 6 -17.20 19.19 -6.81
N ALA A 7 -16.34 19.12 -7.83
CA ALA A 7 -16.53 18.22 -8.97
C ALA A 7 -16.43 16.74 -8.55
N VAL A 8 -15.43 16.37 -7.76
CA VAL A 8 -15.27 15.01 -7.20
C VAL A 8 -16.48 14.60 -6.38
N ALA A 9 -16.91 15.44 -5.44
CA ALA A 9 -18.05 15.17 -4.57
C ALA A 9 -19.35 14.94 -5.37
N ARG A 10 -19.52 15.65 -6.48
CA ARG A 10 -20.66 15.49 -7.39
C ARG A 10 -20.58 14.21 -8.24
N LEU A 11 -19.39 13.79 -8.63
CA LEU A 11 -19.19 12.68 -9.56
C LEU A 11 -19.10 11.31 -8.87
N ASN A 12 -18.62 11.24 -7.62
CA ASN A 12 -18.47 9.97 -6.92
C ASN A 12 -19.80 9.20 -6.70
N PRO A 13 -20.88 9.80 -6.18
CA PRO A 13 -22.12 9.06 -5.90
C PRO A 13 -22.72 8.33 -7.13
N PRO A 14 -22.87 8.96 -8.31
CA PRO A 14 -23.42 8.28 -9.48
C PRO A 14 -22.46 7.25 -10.09
N LEU A 15 -21.14 7.38 -9.89
CA LEU A 15 -20.14 6.50 -10.48
C LEU A 15 -19.72 5.33 -9.56
N ALA A 16 -20.04 5.41 -8.27
CA ALA A 16 -19.71 4.38 -7.29
C ALA A 16 -20.33 3.01 -7.63
N GLY A 17 -21.51 2.99 -8.25
CA GLY A 17 -22.17 1.75 -8.68
C GLY A 17 -21.38 0.96 -9.74
N ASP A 18 -20.55 1.65 -10.52
CA ASP A 18 -19.69 1.05 -11.55
C ASP A 18 -18.28 0.71 -11.00
N GLY A 19 -18.06 0.90 -9.70
CA GLY A 19 -16.74 0.75 -9.06
C GLY A 19 -15.75 1.85 -9.44
N ILE A 20 -16.24 2.96 -9.99
CA ILE A 20 -15.40 4.08 -10.41
C ILE A 20 -15.24 5.06 -9.24
N HIS A 21 -13.99 5.31 -8.88
CA HIS A 21 -13.59 6.29 -7.89
C HIS A 21 -13.00 7.50 -8.59
N VAL A 22 -13.47 8.69 -8.20
CA VAL A 22 -12.98 9.97 -8.68
C VAL A 22 -12.25 10.69 -7.56
N PHE A 23 -11.07 11.23 -7.85
CA PHE A 23 -10.27 12.01 -6.91
C PHE A 23 -9.50 13.13 -7.62
N VAL A 24 -9.05 14.11 -6.84
CA VAL A 24 -8.22 15.21 -7.33
C VAL A 24 -6.79 14.70 -7.50
N SER A 25 -6.24 14.83 -8.71
CA SER A 25 -4.89 14.36 -9.07
C SER A 25 -3.95 15.50 -9.47
N GLY A 26 -4.43 16.74 -9.45
CA GLY A 26 -3.64 17.94 -9.70
C GLY A 26 -4.43 19.21 -9.39
N ALA A 27 -3.80 20.37 -9.51
CA ALA A 27 -4.40 21.67 -9.15
C ALA A 27 -5.76 21.94 -9.84
N SER A 28 -5.97 21.38 -11.03
CA SER A 28 -7.23 21.47 -11.77
C SER A 28 -7.61 20.15 -12.46
N THR A 29 -7.02 19.04 -12.01
CA THR A 29 -7.19 17.72 -12.65
C THR A 29 -7.92 16.79 -11.71
N ILE A 30 -8.92 16.09 -12.23
CA ILE A 30 -9.57 14.97 -11.57
C ILE A 30 -9.27 13.70 -12.36
N THR A 31 -9.04 12.60 -11.67
CA THR A 31 -8.87 11.28 -12.26
C THR A 31 -10.07 10.43 -11.84
N ALA A 32 -10.63 9.69 -12.79
CA ALA A 32 -11.64 8.67 -12.55
C ALA A 32 -11.05 7.32 -12.93
N MET A 33 -11.04 6.37 -11.99
CA MET A 33 -10.51 5.03 -12.23
C MET A 33 -11.39 3.98 -11.57
N ARG A 34 -11.48 2.82 -12.19
CA ARG A 34 -12.13 1.66 -11.58
C ARG A 34 -11.12 1.00 -10.65
N LEU A 35 -11.32 1.18 -9.34
CA LEU A 35 -10.48 0.53 -8.34
C LEU A 35 -10.98 -0.89 -8.08
N VAL A 36 -10.16 -1.66 -7.38
CA VAL A 36 -10.55 -2.94 -6.80
C VAL A 36 -11.90 -2.82 -6.08
N SER A 37 -12.84 -3.65 -6.50
CA SER A 37 -14.18 -3.72 -5.92
C SER A 37 -14.13 -4.30 -4.51
N ARG A 38 -15.23 -4.13 -3.75
CA ARG A 38 -15.35 -4.77 -2.44
C ARG A 38 -15.28 -6.30 -2.54
N GLU A 39 -15.87 -6.90 -3.56
CA GLU A 39 -15.83 -8.36 -3.76
C GLU A 39 -14.41 -8.84 -4.05
N GLU A 40 -13.69 -8.18 -4.94
CA GLU A 40 -12.28 -8.48 -5.22
C GLU A 40 -11.41 -8.29 -3.96
N ALA A 41 -11.63 -7.22 -3.20
CA ALA A 41 -10.94 -6.94 -1.95
C ALA A 41 -11.23 -8.01 -0.88
N GLU A 42 -12.48 -8.45 -0.74
CA GLU A 42 -12.87 -9.54 0.15
C GLU A 42 -12.24 -10.87 -0.30
N GLY A 43 -12.12 -11.10 -1.61
CA GLY A 43 -11.47 -12.27 -2.20
C GLY A 43 -9.99 -12.42 -1.88
N VAL A 44 -9.26 -11.31 -1.71
CA VAL A 44 -7.82 -11.31 -1.36
C VAL A 44 -7.56 -11.02 0.13
N ARG A 45 -8.61 -10.90 0.95
CA ARG A 45 -8.48 -10.42 2.34
C ARG A 45 -7.50 -11.22 3.19
N THR A 46 -7.60 -12.56 3.17
CA THR A 46 -6.72 -13.42 3.95
C THR A 46 -5.25 -13.25 3.56
N GLU A 47 -5.00 -13.07 2.26
CA GLU A 47 -3.66 -12.86 1.73
C GLU A 47 -3.12 -11.47 2.09
N LEU A 48 -3.96 -10.44 2.02
CA LEU A 48 -3.64 -9.09 2.47
C LEU A 48 -3.30 -9.05 3.97
N ASP A 49 -4.07 -9.73 4.82
CA ASP A 49 -3.80 -9.79 6.25
C ASP A 49 -2.44 -10.45 6.54
N ALA A 50 -2.09 -11.51 5.79
CA ALA A 50 -0.79 -12.15 5.88
C ALA A 50 0.34 -11.21 5.41
N LEU A 51 0.15 -10.53 4.28
CA LEU A 51 1.10 -9.53 3.76
C LEU A 51 1.39 -8.45 4.80
N VAL A 52 0.34 -7.84 5.39
CA VAL A 52 0.49 -6.80 6.41
C VAL A 52 1.23 -7.33 7.64
N ALA A 53 0.88 -8.52 8.11
CA ALA A 53 1.54 -9.12 9.25
C ALA A 53 3.02 -9.41 8.98
N ASP A 54 3.36 -9.90 7.78
CA ASP A 54 4.72 -10.25 7.39
C ASP A 54 5.59 -9.00 7.19
N PHE A 55 5.03 -7.97 6.54
CA PHE A 55 5.64 -6.66 6.38
C PHE A 55 6.01 -6.06 7.75
N ARG A 56 5.04 -5.94 8.66
CA ARG A 56 5.28 -5.37 10.00
C ARG A 56 6.34 -6.13 10.78
N ARG A 57 6.28 -7.47 10.78
CA ARG A 57 7.30 -8.29 11.48
C ARG A 57 8.69 -8.06 10.91
N LEU A 58 8.82 -7.94 9.58
CA LEU A 58 10.11 -7.70 8.96
C LEU A 58 10.60 -6.26 9.20
N ALA A 59 9.72 -5.27 9.09
CA ALA A 59 10.00 -3.87 9.36
C ALA A 59 10.51 -3.66 10.78
N GLN A 60 9.83 -4.20 11.78
CA GLN A 60 10.26 -4.16 13.19
C GLN A 60 11.65 -4.78 13.40
N ARG A 61 11.91 -5.94 12.77
CA ARG A 61 13.20 -6.62 12.88
C ARG A 61 14.34 -5.79 12.28
N LEU A 62 14.10 -5.16 11.11
CA LEU A 62 15.09 -4.33 10.43
C LEU A 62 15.33 -3.01 11.18
N ALA A 63 14.28 -2.39 11.72
CA ALA A 63 14.39 -1.18 12.54
C ALA A 63 15.15 -1.40 13.86
N SER A 64 15.16 -2.63 14.40
CA SER A 64 15.83 -2.95 15.67
C SER A 64 17.32 -3.32 15.52
N ASP A 65 17.86 -3.31 14.30
CA ASP A 65 19.25 -3.65 13.97
C ASP A 65 19.74 -5.00 14.56
N GLU A 66 18.83 -5.98 14.65
CA GLU A 66 19.17 -7.34 15.08
C GLU A 66 20.12 -8.01 14.05
N PRO A 67 21.14 -8.79 14.48
CA PRO A 67 22.36 -9.15 13.73
C PRO A 67 22.21 -10.00 12.44
N GLY A 68 21.03 -10.03 11.82
CA GLY A 68 20.79 -10.53 10.46
C GLY A 68 21.03 -9.50 9.34
N ALA A 69 21.42 -8.26 9.66
CA ALA A 69 21.63 -7.17 8.71
C ALA A 69 22.73 -7.42 7.65
N ALA A 70 23.62 -8.40 7.85
CA ALA A 70 24.71 -8.69 6.91
C ALA A 70 24.26 -9.09 5.49
N VAL A 71 22.99 -9.47 5.31
CA VAL A 71 22.40 -9.85 4.00
C VAL A 71 21.50 -8.73 3.43
N TRP A 72 21.35 -7.62 4.16
CA TRP A 72 20.51 -6.50 3.77
C TRP A 72 21.36 -5.29 3.43
N HIS A 73 21.17 -4.75 2.23
CA HIS A 73 21.66 -3.43 1.89
C HIS A 73 20.66 -2.40 2.44
N ALA A 74 21.14 -1.47 3.26
CA ALA A 74 20.35 -0.40 3.85
C ALA A 74 20.67 0.95 3.17
N ASP A 75 19.63 1.67 2.76
CA ASP A 75 19.70 3.01 2.18
C ASP A 75 18.82 3.98 3.01
N PRO A 76 19.36 4.60 4.07
CA PRO A 76 18.63 5.52 4.94
C PRO A 76 18.36 6.85 4.25
N HIS A 77 17.11 7.33 4.29
CA HIS A 77 16.72 8.62 3.75
C HIS A 77 15.51 9.23 4.49
N GLY A 78 15.72 10.42 5.08
CA GLY A 78 14.69 11.05 5.91
C GLY A 78 14.33 10.19 7.12
N GLU A 79 13.04 10.04 7.38
CA GLU A 79 12.49 9.20 8.46
C GLU A 79 12.40 7.71 8.07
N HIS A 80 12.83 7.38 6.84
CA HIS A 80 12.69 6.06 6.25
C HIS A 80 14.06 5.41 6.03
N CYS A 81 14.07 4.09 5.96
CA CYS A 81 15.21 3.31 5.48
C CYS A 81 14.70 2.23 4.54
N ARG A 82 15.24 2.21 3.32
CA ARG A 82 14.99 1.13 2.37
C ARG A 82 15.98 0.01 2.62
N TYR A 83 15.46 -1.20 2.76
CA TYR A 83 16.23 -2.43 2.91
C TYR A 83 16.01 -3.32 1.70
N GLU A 84 17.10 -3.79 1.10
CA GLU A 84 17.07 -4.76 0.01
C GLU A 84 17.90 -5.99 0.37
N ASN A 85 17.27 -7.17 0.30
CA ASN A 85 17.96 -8.42 0.54
C ASN A 85 18.82 -8.77 -0.67
N VAL A 86 20.14 -8.80 -0.52
CA VAL A 86 21.06 -9.00 -1.65
C VAL A 86 21.01 -10.41 -2.25
N VAL A 87 20.38 -11.36 -1.56
CA VAL A 87 20.24 -12.76 -2.02
C VAL A 87 18.89 -12.98 -2.69
N THR A 88 17.81 -12.48 -2.09
CA THR A 88 16.44 -12.75 -2.58
C THR A 88 15.86 -11.64 -3.44
N GLY A 89 16.45 -10.43 -3.41
CA GLY A 89 15.91 -9.24 -4.08
C GLY A 89 14.67 -8.65 -3.40
N VAL A 90 14.30 -9.14 -2.21
CA VAL A 90 13.15 -8.64 -1.44
C VAL A 90 13.43 -7.22 -0.97
N VAL A 91 12.47 -6.32 -1.17
CA VAL A 91 12.55 -4.93 -0.76
C VAL A 91 11.53 -4.63 0.33
N VAL A 92 11.96 -3.92 1.37
CA VAL A 92 11.10 -3.36 2.40
C VAL A 92 11.56 -1.94 2.69
N GLU A 93 10.65 -0.98 2.64
CA GLU A 93 10.91 0.35 3.14
C GLU A 93 10.18 0.58 4.46
N VAL A 94 10.95 1.02 5.46
CA VAL A 94 10.49 1.10 6.85
C VAL A 94 10.58 2.55 7.29
N ASN A 95 9.50 3.09 7.85
CA ASN A 95 9.59 4.27 8.69
C ASN A 95 10.27 3.86 10.01
N VAL A 96 11.50 4.32 10.23
CA VAL A 96 12.31 3.82 11.36
C VAL A 96 11.81 4.31 12.72
N GLU A 97 11.01 5.39 12.74
CA GLU A 97 10.37 5.90 13.95
C GLU A 97 9.02 5.23 14.23
N GLN A 98 8.34 4.73 13.20
CA GLN A 98 7.05 4.03 13.28
C GLN A 98 7.05 2.76 12.40
N PRO A 99 7.75 1.68 12.80
CA PRO A 99 7.92 0.48 11.96
C PRO A 99 6.61 -0.27 11.61
N ASP A 100 5.52 0.01 12.34
CA ASP A 100 4.19 -0.56 12.09
C ASP A 100 3.34 0.25 11.09
N ALA A 101 3.80 1.46 10.74
CA ALA A 101 3.14 2.30 9.77
C ALA A 101 3.12 1.63 8.40
N LEU A 102 1.96 1.65 7.75
CA LEU A 102 1.78 1.09 6.41
C LEU A 102 1.77 2.24 5.41
N ASP A 103 2.73 2.22 4.50
CA ASP A 103 2.62 2.96 3.25
C ASP A 103 2.12 1.99 2.16
N PRO A 104 1.00 2.30 1.48
CA PRO A 104 0.45 1.44 0.43
C PRO A 104 1.43 1.17 -0.73
N TYR A 105 2.29 2.12 -1.07
CA TYR A 105 3.29 1.93 -2.13
C TYR A 105 4.35 0.92 -1.70
N PHE A 106 4.94 1.10 -0.51
CA PHE A 106 5.99 0.20 -0.02
C PHE A 106 5.45 -1.19 0.36
N LEU A 107 4.21 -1.27 0.83
CA LEU A 107 3.56 -2.55 1.09
C LEU A 107 3.37 -3.34 -0.22
N LEU A 108 2.99 -2.66 -1.31
CA LEU A 108 2.86 -3.30 -2.62
C LEU A 108 4.23 -3.71 -3.18
N GLU A 109 5.26 -2.86 -3.08
CA GLU A 109 6.62 -3.22 -3.50
C GLU A 109 7.14 -4.46 -2.75
N PHE A 110 6.88 -4.55 -1.44
CA PHE A 110 7.19 -5.75 -0.67
C PHE A 110 6.42 -6.98 -1.17
N ALA A 111 5.13 -6.83 -1.50
CA ALA A 111 4.33 -7.92 -2.03
C ALA A 111 4.87 -8.44 -3.37
N GLU A 112 5.26 -7.53 -4.26
CA GLU A 112 5.80 -7.82 -5.59
C GLU A 112 7.19 -8.46 -5.52
N THR A 113 8.08 -7.91 -4.71
CA THR A 113 9.49 -8.38 -4.61
C THR A 113 9.64 -9.65 -3.79
N SER A 114 8.74 -9.91 -2.84
CA SER A 114 8.70 -11.19 -2.09
C SER A 114 8.14 -12.36 -2.91
N GLY A 115 7.30 -12.09 -3.91
CA GLY A 115 6.60 -13.11 -4.68
C GLY A 115 5.61 -13.95 -3.86
N GLY A 116 5.37 -13.59 -2.59
CA GLY A 116 4.54 -14.36 -1.65
C GLY A 116 3.05 -14.08 -1.77
N TYR A 117 2.66 -13.01 -2.47
CA TYR A 117 1.28 -12.50 -2.46
C TYR A 117 0.77 -12.17 -3.88
N PRO A 118 0.62 -13.21 -4.74
CA PRO A 118 0.21 -13.02 -6.12
C PRO A 118 -1.25 -12.55 -6.29
N GLY A 119 -2.15 -12.88 -5.37
CA GLY A 119 -3.54 -12.43 -5.41
C GLY A 119 -3.66 -10.94 -5.12
N VAL A 120 -2.92 -10.46 -4.11
CA VAL A 120 -2.84 -9.02 -3.81
C VAL A 120 -2.21 -8.25 -4.97
N SER A 121 -1.06 -8.74 -5.48
CA SER A 121 -0.36 -8.09 -6.60
C SER A 121 -1.23 -8.04 -7.86
N ALA A 122 -1.96 -9.11 -8.17
CA ALA A 122 -2.87 -9.16 -9.32
C ALA A 122 -4.09 -8.24 -9.17
N ALA A 123 -4.58 -8.03 -7.94
CA ALA A 123 -5.69 -7.13 -7.66
C ALA A 123 -5.28 -5.65 -7.76
N CYS A 124 -3.99 -5.32 -7.56
CA CYS A 124 -3.48 -3.95 -7.57
C CYS A 124 -3.03 -3.44 -8.95
N ILE A 125 -3.91 -3.50 -9.96
CA ILE A 125 -3.61 -3.08 -11.35
C ILE A 125 -3.23 -1.59 -11.43
N HIS A 126 -3.84 -0.75 -10.60
CA HIS A 126 -3.58 0.68 -10.48
C HIS A 126 -2.64 1.02 -9.31
N GLY A 127 -1.88 0.02 -8.85
CA GLY A 127 -0.81 0.16 -7.86
C GLY A 127 -1.29 0.76 -6.54
N TYR A 128 -0.69 1.89 -6.17
CA TYR A 128 -0.97 2.64 -4.94
C TYR A 128 -2.47 2.80 -4.66
N HIS A 129 -3.28 3.17 -5.66
CA HIS A 129 -4.69 3.46 -5.42
C HIS A 129 -5.51 2.21 -5.09
N ASP A 130 -5.17 1.06 -5.69
CA ASP A 130 -5.82 -0.20 -5.35
C ASP A 130 -5.36 -0.70 -3.98
N MET A 131 -4.06 -0.60 -3.66
CA MET A 131 -3.58 -0.97 -2.32
C MET A 131 -4.24 -0.10 -1.24
N CYS A 132 -4.39 1.21 -1.47
CA CYS A 132 -5.15 2.08 -0.58
C CYS A 132 -6.57 1.57 -0.35
N ARG A 133 -7.23 1.15 -1.43
CA ARG A 133 -8.60 0.65 -1.38
C ARG A 133 -8.69 -0.70 -0.67
N LEU A 134 -7.75 -1.61 -0.89
CA LEU A 134 -7.65 -2.89 -0.18
C LEU A 134 -7.52 -2.67 1.34
N LEU A 135 -6.60 -1.82 1.76
CA LEU A 135 -6.39 -1.48 3.18
C LEU A 135 -7.63 -0.84 3.80
N GLU A 136 -8.36 -0.01 3.04
CA GLU A 136 -9.61 0.61 3.49
C GLU A 136 -10.73 -0.39 3.70
N VAL A 137 -10.95 -1.29 2.74
CA VAL A 137 -11.99 -2.32 2.87
C VAL A 137 -11.65 -3.29 4.00
N ALA A 138 -10.36 -3.61 4.18
CA ALA A 138 -9.91 -4.51 5.24
C ALA A 138 -9.90 -3.88 6.65
N GLY A 139 -9.90 -2.54 6.74
CA GLY A 139 -9.82 -1.82 8.01
C GLY A 139 -8.41 -1.64 8.55
N HIS A 140 -7.39 -1.67 7.68
CA HIS A 140 -5.98 -1.47 8.04
C HIS A 140 -5.57 0.01 8.07
N TRP A 141 -6.47 0.94 7.74
CA TRP A 141 -6.23 2.38 7.91
C TRP A 141 -6.47 2.84 9.34
N GLY A 142 -5.45 3.51 9.89
CA GLY A 142 -5.47 4.06 11.23
C GLY A 142 -4.50 3.32 12.14
N LEU A 143 -3.66 4.08 12.85
CA LEU A 143 -3.03 3.62 14.09
C LEU A 143 -4.16 3.15 15.00
N THR A 144 -4.42 1.85 15.05
CA THR A 144 -5.19 1.31 16.16
C THR A 144 -4.20 1.23 17.32
N PRO A 145 -4.47 1.88 18.47
CA PRO A 145 -3.62 1.77 19.65
C PRO A 145 -3.55 0.33 20.17
#